data_AF-A0A543NJC6-F1
#
_entry.id   AF-A0A543NJC6-F1
#
_cell.length_a   1.000
_cell.length_b   1.000
_cell.length_c   1.000
_cell.angle_alpha   90.00
_cell.angle_beta   90.00
_cell.angle_gamma   90.00
#
_symmetry.space_group_name_H-M   'P 1'
#
loop_
_entity.id
_entity.type
_entity.pdbx_description
1 polymer ?
#
loop_
_entity_poly.entity_id
_entity_poly.type
_entity_poly.pdbx_seq_one_letter_code
_entity_poly.pdbx_strand_id
1 'polypeptide(L)'
;MHAVELWEQGCSQAEIARRLGVSAESVRRWKRRWEQGGAAALRRRPAPGAAPKLTQAQVEHVRRALEQGAHAHGFDSDLWTVRRVGHVVERVCGVQMSAASVWRLLTARLGWSLQRPVRRAAERDEAAIAHWVAHEWPRIKRGP
;
A
#
# COMPACT_ATOMS: atom_id res chain seq x y z
N MET A 1 -12.09 2.93 -30.14
CA MET A 1 -12.49 4.22 -30.71
C MET A 1 -13.24 4.06 -32.04
N HIS A 2 -13.00 3.01 -32.83
CA HIS A 2 -13.71 2.75 -34.10
C HIS A 2 -15.25 2.76 -34.08
N ALA A 3 -15.93 2.35 -33.00
CA ALA A 3 -17.40 2.37 -32.99
C ALA A 3 -17.99 3.80 -33.08
N VAL A 4 -17.29 4.81 -32.54
CA VAL A 4 -17.73 6.22 -32.57
C VAL A 4 -17.59 6.80 -33.97
N GLU A 5 -16.42 6.60 -34.59
CA GLU A 5 -16.14 7.01 -35.97
C GLU A 5 -17.18 6.44 -36.95
N LEU A 6 -17.57 5.16 -36.78
CA LEU A 6 -18.58 4.54 -37.63
C LEU A 6 -20.00 5.08 -37.39
N TRP A 7 -20.34 5.52 -36.17
CA TRP A 7 -21.62 6.20 -35.94
C TRP A 7 -21.66 7.59 -36.59
N GLU A 8 -20.56 8.34 -36.52
CA GLU A 8 -20.43 9.65 -37.17
C GLU A 8 -20.49 9.54 -38.70
N GLN A 9 -20.02 8.42 -39.26
CA GLN A 9 -20.17 8.07 -40.68
C GLN A 9 -21.58 7.58 -41.05
N GLY A 10 -22.53 7.54 -40.10
CA GLY A 10 -23.91 7.13 -40.33
C GLY A 10 -24.13 5.62 -40.47
N CYS A 11 -23.14 4.77 -40.15
CA CYS A 11 -23.30 3.32 -40.24
C CYS A 11 -24.37 2.81 -39.26
N SER A 12 -25.16 1.83 -39.72
CA SER A 12 -26.15 1.18 -38.87
C SER A 12 -25.47 0.36 -37.75
N GLN A 13 -26.16 0.17 -36.62
CA GLN A 13 -25.62 -0.64 -35.51
C GLN A 13 -25.29 -2.08 -35.93
N ALA A 14 -26.09 -2.66 -36.83
CA ALA A 14 -25.88 -4.02 -37.35
C ALA A 14 -24.63 -4.10 -38.24
N GLU A 15 -24.36 -3.07 -39.03
CA GLU A 15 -23.14 -2.96 -39.82
C GLU A 15 -21.91 -2.80 -38.93
N ILE A 16 -21.99 -1.95 -37.90
CA ILE A 16 -20.92 -1.76 -36.92
C ILE A 16 -20.63 -3.06 -36.17
N ALA A 17 -21.65 -3.81 -35.78
CA ALA A 17 -21.51 -5.11 -35.13
C ALA A 17 -20.72 -6.09 -35.99
N ARG A 18 -21.07 -6.18 -37.29
CA ARG A 18 -20.35 -7.02 -38.26
C ARG A 18 -18.90 -6.58 -38.46
N ARG A 19 -18.68 -5.28 -38.68
CA ARG A 19 -17.32 -4.72 -38.91
C ARG A 19 -16.40 -4.90 -37.70
N LEU A 20 -16.94 -4.82 -36.48
CA LEU A 20 -16.17 -4.93 -35.23
C LEU A 20 -16.14 -6.34 -34.64
N GLY A 21 -16.83 -7.33 -35.25
CA GLY A 21 -16.88 -8.70 -34.77
C GLY A 21 -17.53 -8.85 -33.38
N VAL A 22 -18.51 -8.02 -33.05
CA VAL A 22 -19.20 -8.02 -31.75
C VAL A 22 -20.70 -8.20 -31.91
N SER A 23 -21.40 -8.54 -30.81
CA SER A 23 -22.85 -8.62 -30.83
C SER A 23 -23.51 -7.25 -31.04
N ALA A 24 -24.66 -7.22 -31.72
CA ALA A 24 -25.47 -6.00 -31.88
C ALA A 24 -25.88 -5.39 -30.53
N GLU A 25 -26.07 -6.22 -29.50
CA GLU A 25 -26.35 -5.78 -28.14
C GLU A 25 -25.17 -4.99 -27.52
N SER A 26 -23.93 -5.41 -27.79
CA SER A 26 -22.73 -4.69 -27.34
C SER A 26 -22.67 -3.30 -27.96
N VAL A 27 -22.95 -3.19 -29.27
CA VAL A 27 -23.00 -1.91 -30.00
C VAL A 27 -24.11 -1.02 -29.44
N ARG A 28 -25.30 -1.56 -29.18
CA ARG A 28 -26.41 -0.83 -28.52
C ARG A 28 -26.01 -0.29 -27.15
N ARG A 29 -25.37 -1.11 -26.32
CA ARG A 29 -24.92 -0.73 -24.97
C ARG A 29 -23.85 0.36 -25.03
N TRP A 30 -22.91 0.28 -25.98
CA TRP A 30 -21.92 1.32 -26.20
C TRP A 30 -22.57 2.63 -26.66
N LYS A 31 -23.49 2.58 -27.63
CA LYS A 31 -24.19 3.78 -28.11
C LYS A 31 -24.92 4.50 -26.98
N ARG A 32 -25.67 3.77 -26.15
CA ARG A 32 -26.33 4.35 -24.97
C ARG A 32 -25.35 5.01 -24.00
N ARG A 33 -24.20 4.39 -23.73
CA ARG A 33 -23.15 4.98 -22.86
C ARG A 33 -22.54 6.23 -23.48
N TRP A 34 -22.33 6.21 -24.79
CA TRP A 34 -21.79 7.35 -25.53
C TRP A 34 -22.77 8.53 -25.56
N GLU A 35 -24.06 8.29 -25.78
CA GLU A 35 -25.11 9.33 -25.70
C GLU A 35 -25.20 9.96 -24.30
N GLN A 36 -24.88 9.22 -23.24
CA GLN A 36 -24.94 9.71 -21.85
C GLN A 36 -23.68 10.45 -21.38
N GLY A 37 -22.51 10.19 -21.97
CA GLY A 37 -21.24 10.73 -21.44
C GLY A 37 -20.12 10.84 -22.45
N GLY A 38 -20.46 10.89 -23.73
CA GLY A 38 -19.54 11.04 -24.85
C GLY A 38 -18.49 9.93 -24.95
N ALA A 39 -17.41 10.22 -25.67
CA ALA A 39 -16.30 9.28 -25.85
C ALA A 39 -15.64 8.87 -24.52
N ALA A 40 -15.68 9.73 -23.50
CA ALA A 40 -15.14 9.44 -22.18
C ALA A 40 -15.87 8.27 -21.49
N ALA A 41 -17.19 8.14 -21.68
CA ALA A 41 -17.99 7.05 -21.11
C ALA A 41 -17.72 5.67 -21.75
N LEU A 42 -17.09 5.64 -22.93
CA LEU A 42 -16.64 4.41 -23.58
C LEU A 42 -15.25 3.95 -23.10
N ARG A 43 -14.50 4.81 -22.40
CA ARG A 43 -13.21 4.41 -21.85
C ARG A 43 -13.43 3.28 -20.85
N ARG A 44 -12.68 2.19 -21.04
CA ARG A 44 -12.66 1.09 -20.07
C ARG A 44 -12.16 1.63 -18.75
N ARG A 45 -13.05 1.74 -17.77
CA ARG A 45 -12.69 1.91 -16.37
C ARG A 45 -12.55 0.52 -15.75
N PRO A 46 -11.46 0.23 -15.03
CA PRO A 46 -11.42 -0.93 -14.16
C PRO A 46 -12.64 -0.90 -13.25
N ALA A 47 -13.34 -2.03 -13.12
CA ALA A 47 -14.37 -2.14 -12.11
C ALA A 47 -13.73 -1.83 -10.75
N PRO A 48 -14.37 -1.01 -9.90
CA PRO A 48 -13.87 -0.84 -8.54
C PRO A 48 -13.79 -2.23 -7.89
N GLY A 49 -12.63 -2.55 -7.32
CA GLY A 49 -12.42 -3.82 -6.63
C GLY A 49 -13.28 -3.90 -5.36
N ALA A 50 -13.12 -5.00 -4.62
CA ALA A 50 -13.75 -5.15 -3.32
C ALA A 50 -13.41 -3.97 -2.39
N ALA A 51 -14.37 -3.57 -1.55
CA ALA A 51 -14.18 -2.48 -0.60
C ALA A 51 -12.96 -2.75 0.30
N PRO A 52 -12.14 -1.72 0.60
CA PRO A 52 -10.99 -1.88 1.49
C PRO A 52 -11.42 -2.39 2.88
N LYS A 53 -10.64 -3.30 3.47
CA LYS A 53 -10.89 -3.82 4.83
C LYS A 53 -10.88 -2.76 5.94
N LEU A 54 -10.18 -1.65 5.71
CA LEU A 54 -10.10 -0.53 6.65
C LEU A 54 -10.59 0.74 5.97
N THR A 55 -11.44 1.50 6.66
CA THR A 55 -11.80 2.86 6.28
C THR A 55 -10.59 3.79 6.41
N GLN A 56 -10.67 5.00 5.84
CA GLN A 56 -9.59 5.98 5.99
C GLN A 56 -9.40 6.41 7.45
N ALA A 57 -10.49 6.57 8.20
CA ALA A 57 -10.43 6.88 9.63
C ALA A 57 -9.73 5.78 10.44
N GLN A 58 -10.01 4.51 10.15
CA GLN A 58 -9.33 3.39 10.79
C GLN A 58 -7.83 3.35 10.45
N VAL A 59 -7.45 3.68 9.22
CA VAL A 59 -6.02 3.79 8.86
C VAL A 59 -5.32 4.88 9.65
N GLU A 60 -5.97 6.01 9.89
CA GLU A 60 -5.41 7.08 10.70
C GLU A 60 -5.31 6.69 12.20
N HIS A 61 -6.30 5.96 12.73
CA HIS A 61 -6.17 5.39 14.07
C HIS A 61 -4.99 4.42 14.18
N VAL A 62 -4.78 3.56 13.18
CA VAL A 62 -3.62 2.67 13.14
C VAL A 62 -2.32 3.48 13.07
N ARG A 63 -2.24 4.53 12.23
CA ARG A 63 -1.06 5.41 12.16
C ARG A 63 -0.68 5.93 13.54
N ARG A 64 -1.63 6.58 14.22
CA ARG A 64 -1.40 7.18 15.55
C ARG A 64 -1.00 6.15 16.59
N ALA A 65 -1.58 4.94 16.54
CA ALA A 65 -1.19 3.85 17.41
C ALA A 65 0.26 3.42 17.15
N LEU A 66 0.66 3.26 15.88
CA LEU A 66 2.02 2.84 15.55
C LEU A 66 3.08 3.91 15.87
N GLU A 67 2.72 5.18 15.79
CA GLU A 67 3.59 6.32 16.15
C GLU A 67 3.87 6.40 17.66
N GLN A 68 3.04 5.80 18.50
CA GLN A 68 3.30 5.68 19.95
C GLN A 68 4.47 4.72 20.27
N GLY A 69 4.97 3.97 19.28
CA GLY A 69 6.05 3.00 19.45
C GLY A 69 5.54 1.64 19.93
N ALA A 70 6.31 0.58 19.68
CA ALA A 70 5.86 -0.77 19.96
C ALA A 70 5.83 -1.07 21.47
N HIS A 71 6.66 -0.41 22.29
CA HIS A 71 6.59 -0.52 23.75
C HIS A 71 5.25 -0.06 24.32
N ALA A 72 4.67 1.04 23.83
CA ALA A 72 3.36 1.53 24.26
C ALA A 72 2.22 0.52 24.02
N HIS A 73 2.47 -0.45 23.13
CA HIS A 73 1.54 -1.50 22.75
C HIS A 73 1.83 -2.84 23.41
N GLY A 74 2.77 -2.89 24.36
CA GLY A 74 3.09 -4.06 25.20
C GLY A 74 4.14 -5.00 24.61
N PHE A 75 4.97 -4.52 23.69
CA PHE A 75 6.07 -5.33 23.12
C PHE A 75 7.40 -5.01 23.80
N ASP A 76 8.27 -6.02 23.91
CA ASP A 76 9.57 -5.92 24.61
C ASP A 76 10.63 -5.09 23.86
N SER A 77 10.31 -4.58 22.66
CA SER A 77 11.19 -3.71 21.91
C SER A 77 10.39 -2.80 20.99
N ASP A 78 10.94 -1.63 20.65
CA ASP A 78 10.34 -0.67 19.73
C ASP A 78 10.34 -1.09 18.24
N LEU A 79 10.76 -2.33 17.94
CA LEU A 79 10.75 -2.83 16.58
C LEU A 79 9.33 -3.20 16.12
N TRP A 80 8.86 -2.53 15.07
CA TRP A 80 7.66 -2.96 14.36
C TRP A 80 7.94 -4.13 13.42
N THR A 81 7.28 -5.26 13.67
CA THR A 81 7.17 -6.37 12.71
C THR A 81 5.78 -6.39 12.12
N VAL A 82 5.62 -6.95 10.91
CA VAL A 82 4.30 -7.11 10.26
C VAL A 82 3.29 -7.83 11.18
N ARG A 83 3.76 -8.80 11.97
CA ARG A 83 2.92 -9.52 12.95
C ARG A 83 2.47 -8.61 14.09
N ARG A 84 3.39 -7.81 14.67
CA ARG A 84 3.07 -6.86 15.75
C ARG A 84 2.10 -5.79 15.27
N VAL A 85 2.30 -5.26 14.05
CA VAL A 85 1.37 -4.32 13.43
C VAL A 85 -0.01 -4.95 13.25
N GLY A 86 -0.08 -6.20 12.77
CA GLY A 86 -1.35 -6.94 12.65
C GLY A 86 -2.11 -7.02 13.97
N HIS A 87 -1.41 -7.28 15.08
CA HIS A 87 -2.01 -7.31 16.41
C HIS A 87 -2.53 -5.94 16.86
N VAL A 88 -1.78 -4.85 16.60
CA VAL A 88 -2.25 -3.50 16.88
C VAL A 88 -3.51 -3.18 16.08
N VAL A 89 -3.53 -3.50 14.78
CA VAL A 89 -4.70 -3.29 13.92
C VAL A 89 -5.92 -4.01 14.45
N GLU A 90 -5.77 -5.28 14.86
CA GLU A 90 -6.86 -6.05 15.45
C GLU A 90 -7.38 -5.40 16.74
N ARG A 91 -6.51 -4.95 17.65
CA ARG A 91 -6.95 -4.31 18.90
C ARG A 91 -7.63 -2.96 18.68
N VAL A 92 -7.11 -2.11 17.80
CA VAL A 92 -7.61 -0.73 17.64
C VAL A 92 -8.76 -0.62 16.65
N CYS A 93 -8.93 -1.57 15.74
CA CYS A 93 -9.96 -1.54 14.70
C CYS A 93 -10.88 -2.76 14.70
N GLY A 94 -10.59 -3.82 15.46
CA GLY A 94 -11.35 -5.07 15.45
C GLY A 94 -11.21 -5.88 14.16
N VAL A 95 -10.24 -5.56 13.29
CA VAL A 95 -10.11 -6.15 11.95
C VAL A 95 -8.88 -7.04 11.87
N GLN A 96 -9.10 -8.33 11.65
CA GLN A 96 -8.02 -9.28 11.37
C GLN A 96 -7.52 -9.17 9.93
N MET A 97 -6.20 -9.09 9.80
CA MET A 97 -5.51 -8.92 8.52
C MET A 97 -4.40 -9.95 8.36
N SER A 98 -4.28 -10.52 7.16
CA SER A 98 -3.12 -11.34 6.82
C SER A 98 -1.84 -10.50 6.76
N ALA A 99 -0.68 -11.12 6.94
CA ALA A 99 0.62 -10.44 6.86
C ALA A 99 0.79 -9.64 5.56
N ALA A 100 0.39 -10.19 4.40
CA ALA A 100 0.42 -9.50 3.12
C ALA A 100 -0.51 -8.26 3.08
N SER A 101 -1.63 -8.30 3.79
CA SER A 101 -2.54 -7.16 3.86
C SER A 101 -2.01 -6.07 4.80
N VAL A 102 -1.38 -6.46 5.92
CA VAL A 102 -0.69 -5.53 6.82
C VAL A 102 0.49 -4.86 6.10
N TRP A 103 1.26 -5.62 5.34
CA TRP A 103 2.35 -5.08 4.51
C TRP A 103 1.84 -4.05 3.49
N ARG A 104 0.73 -4.34 2.80
CA ARG A 104 0.10 -3.38 1.88
C ARG A 104 -0.44 -2.14 2.60
N LEU A 105 -0.97 -2.29 3.82
CA LEU A 105 -1.38 -1.15 4.64
C LEU A 105 -0.19 -0.22 4.92
N LEU A 106 0.93 -0.79 5.39
CA LEU A 106 2.14 -0.03 5.70
C LEU A 106 2.70 0.70 4.47
N THR A 107 2.88 -0.03 3.36
CA THR A 107 3.54 0.52 2.17
C THR A 107 2.63 1.42 1.32
N ALA A 108 1.43 0.93 0.96
CA ALA A 108 0.58 1.59 -0.02
C ALA A 108 -0.36 2.65 0.57
N ARG A 109 -0.67 2.57 1.88
CA ARG A 109 -1.61 3.53 2.52
C ARG A 109 -0.94 4.45 3.53
N LEU A 110 0.04 3.96 4.28
CA LEU A 110 0.77 4.76 5.25
C LEU A 110 2.06 5.36 4.68
N GLY A 111 2.56 4.83 3.56
CA GLY A 111 3.79 5.29 2.91
C GLY A 111 5.06 4.86 3.63
N TRP A 112 4.99 3.86 4.51
CA TRP A 112 6.10 3.41 5.34
C TRP A 112 6.91 2.34 4.62
N SER A 113 8.23 2.48 4.67
CA SER A 113 9.18 1.51 4.12
C SER A 113 9.72 0.59 5.21
N LEU A 114 10.21 -0.58 4.81
CA LEU A 114 10.90 -1.48 5.74
C LEU A 114 12.17 -0.82 6.26
N GLN A 115 12.18 -0.48 7.54
CA GLN A 115 13.38 -0.07 8.23
C GLN A 115 14.14 -1.31 8.69
N ARG A 116 15.35 -1.49 8.18
CA ARG A 116 16.27 -2.52 8.67
C ARG A 116 17.02 -1.94 9.86
N PRO A 117 16.76 -2.38 11.10
CA PRO A 117 17.58 -1.95 12.21
C PRO A 117 19.02 -2.36 11.94
N VAL A 118 19.95 -1.42 12.08
CA VAL A 118 21.38 -1.74 12.11
C VAL A 118 21.58 -2.67 13.30
N ARG A 119 22.08 -3.89 13.08
CA ARG A 119 22.42 -4.82 14.17
C ARG A 119 23.41 -4.09 15.10
N ARG A 120 22.93 -3.69 16.28
CA ARG A 120 23.74 -3.18 17.38
C ARG A 120 23.63 -4.20 18.52
N ALA A 121 24.77 -4.60 19.08
CA ALA A 121 24.79 -5.49 20.23
C ALA A 121 24.06 -4.81 21.41
N ALA A 122 23.22 -5.56 22.12
CA ALA A 122 22.47 -5.05 23.28
C ALA A 122 23.39 -4.64 24.44
N GLU A 123 24.60 -5.20 24.50
CA GLU A 123 25.62 -4.98 25.54
C GLU A 123 26.49 -3.72 25.29
N ARG A 124 26.15 -2.91 24.28
CA ARG A 124 26.95 -1.74 23.90
C ARG A 124 26.78 -0.62 24.92
N ASP A 125 27.70 -0.54 25.87
CA ASP A 125 27.86 0.61 26.75
C ASP A 125 28.72 1.68 26.05
N GLU A 126 28.08 2.77 25.61
CA GLU A 126 28.78 3.88 24.93
C GLU A 126 29.79 4.57 25.84
N ALA A 127 29.59 4.56 27.17
CA ALA A 127 30.54 5.10 28.12
C ALA A 127 31.78 4.18 28.25
N ALA A 128 31.57 2.86 28.29
CA ALA A 128 32.67 1.90 28.28
C ALA A 128 33.48 1.94 26.98
N ILE A 129 32.81 2.12 25.83
CA ILE A 129 33.48 2.29 24.52
C ILE A 129 34.27 3.58 24.47
N ALA A 130 33.66 4.70 24.87
CA ALA A 130 34.35 6.00 24.89
C ALA A 130 35.58 5.94 25.82
N HIS A 131 35.43 5.31 26.99
CA HIS A 131 36.53 5.11 27.93
C HIS A 131 37.65 4.25 27.32
N TRP A 132 37.31 3.11 26.71
CA TRP A 132 38.29 2.21 26.08
C TRP A 132 39.02 2.88 24.91
N VAL A 133 38.32 3.61 24.04
CA VAL A 133 38.93 4.35 22.92
C VAL A 133 39.87 5.46 23.42
N ALA A 134 39.50 6.14 24.51
CA ALA A 134 40.30 7.22 25.05
C ALA A 134 41.53 6.74 25.85
N HIS A 135 41.44 5.60 26.54
CA HIS A 135 42.44 5.19 27.54
C HIS A 135 43.17 3.90 27.17
N GLU A 136 42.44 2.87 26.76
CA GLU A 136 43.01 1.55 26.48
C GLU A 136 43.60 1.45 25.08
N TRP A 137 42.92 2.03 24.09
CA TRP A 137 43.39 2.01 22.70
C TRP A 137 44.76 2.70 22.50
N PRO A 138 45.01 3.90 23.08
CA PRO A 138 46.32 4.53 22.99
C PRO A 138 47.42 3.80 23.78
N ARG A 139 47.07 3.04 24.82
CA ARG A 139 47.99 2.21 25.60
C ARG A 139 48.43 0.99 24.80
N ILE A 140 47.49 0.29 24.18
CA ILE A 140 47.75 -0.88 23.32
C ILE A 140 48.55 -0.48 22.08
N LYS A 141 48.24 0.68 21.46
CA LYS A 141 48.93 1.15 20.26
C LYS A 141 50.38 1.57 20.49
N ARG A 142 50.77 1.90 21.73
CA ARG A 142 52.15 2.28 22.06
C ARG A 142 53.09 1.09 22.22
N GLY A 143 52.57 -0.14 22.25
CA GLY A 143 53.36 -1.34 22.52
C GLY A 143 53.93 -1.34 23.95
N PRO A 144 54.47 -2.48 24.44
CA PRO A 144 55.24 -2.51 25.68
C PRO A 144 56.53 -1.68 25.59
#